data_AF-A0A9X0CMC4-F1
#
_entry.id   AF-A0A9X0CMC4-F1
#
_cell.length_a   1.000
_cell.length_b   1.000
_cell.length_c   1.000
_cell.angle_alpha   90.00
_cell.angle_beta   90.00
_cell.angle_gamma   90.00
#
_symmetry.space_group_name_H-M   'P 1'
#
loop_
_entity.id
_entity.type
_entity.pdbx_description
1 polymer ?
#
loop_
_entity_poly.entity_id
_entity_poly.type
_entity_poly.pdbx_seq_one_letter_code
_entity_poly.pdbx_strand_id
1 'polypeptide(L)'
;MIQKKKQQRSRETEKSSEPAGNHKAESHSHQRKLLSLEMSEIAAIANDIGKQDNQDPNEILEQKTSDDDLFLADWIANTKQKQLSFENDQLESNRQWKARYGHWSPQILQSATSFLPWERRRTFDQLQKYSERWKHSQEYTNYHTPGRKLMDTFANSLLHVHRIYNRKFGYMGRKVPAHMPHMIDVKIMEELQALLPEEFDKTSSHKLRSSDDMQFAFSYYYFVVGQKRCANVTQFFAEVDADHSGNLSDRELRTLATRLYTLPLDLNDLNSLEQTLLKCANTTVPETNTSDPSQQVILPSVSLEFLQQCDPLLKMLNDSYKDVTKYKFETLGDEDVAFHMIRDNASAVLHQLDAIRGKKKKFVCLNDNIDHSKKDAELIKALLVDFYQSLFPIPSQFELSQEYRNRFLRVGELTEFMKEREVVKFWTNILIVILVLAAFFSIFPGVFFYLVQVLCPLRRLFSFFKETAPRLVHV
;
A
#
# COMPACT_ATOMS: atom_id res chain seq x y z
N MET A 1 55.29 41.92 17.06
CA MET A 1 55.30 42.48 18.42
C MET A 1 55.28 41.31 19.41
N ILE A 2 56.35 41.14 20.19
CA ILE A 2 56.43 40.43 21.50
C ILE A 2 56.02 38.92 21.50
N GLN A 3 56.99 37.98 21.50
CA GLN A 3 57.49 37.19 22.67
C GLN A 3 56.38 36.38 23.38
N LYS A 4 56.53 35.12 23.85
CA LYS A 4 57.67 34.23 24.15
C LYS A 4 57.08 32.89 24.65
N LYS A 5 57.81 31.78 24.44
CA LYS A 5 58.13 30.65 25.39
C LYS A 5 56.97 29.95 26.15
N LYS A 6 56.99 28.64 26.48
CA LYS A 6 58.07 27.66 26.68
C LYS A 6 57.46 26.26 26.89
N GLN A 7 58.19 25.24 26.41
CA GLN A 7 58.52 23.94 27.04
C GLN A 7 57.64 23.35 28.16
N GLN A 8 57.36 22.04 28.12
CA GLN A 8 58.16 21.03 28.83
C GLN A 8 57.90 19.59 28.38
N ARG A 9 58.90 18.75 28.65
CA ARG A 9 59.16 17.37 28.21
C ARG A 9 59.21 16.50 29.47
N SER A 10 58.68 15.29 29.42
CA SER A 10 59.08 14.21 30.35
C SER A 10 59.14 12.88 29.59
N ARG A 11 60.30 12.24 29.75
CA ARG A 11 60.65 10.88 29.33
C ARG A 11 60.32 9.93 30.49
N GLU A 12 60.06 8.68 30.19
CA GLU A 12 60.64 7.55 30.94
C GLU A 12 60.67 6.28 30.08
N THR A 13 61.63 5.42 30.38
CA THR A 13 62.29 4.45 29.50
C THR A 13 62.16 3.03 30.05
N GLU A 14 62.07 2.08 29.11
CA GLU A 14 62.68 0.73 29.10
C GLU A 14 62.42 -0.28 30.23
N LYS A 15 62.00 -1.49 29.81
CA LYS A 15 62.79 -2.73 30.08
C LYS A 15 62.42 -3.85 29.11
N SER A 16 63.47 -4.58 28.71
CA SER A 16 63.54 -5.66 27.74
C SER A 16 63.23 -7.04 28.33
N SER A 17 62.83 -7.98 27.47
CA SER A 17 63.31 -9.37 27.51
C SER A 17 63.04 -10.07 26.17
N GLU A 18 64.02 -10.84 25.73
CA GLU A 18 64.11 -11.61 24.47
C GLU A 18 64.19 -13.13 24.82
N PRO A 19 64.33 -14.11 23.90
CA PRO A 19 63.30 -15.13 23.62
C PRO A 19 63.74 -16.60 23.88
N ALA A 20 62.79 -17.52 23.85
CA ALA A 20 62.96 -18.97 23.68
C ALA A 20 61.64 -19.50 23.06
N GLY A 21 61.56 -20.44 22.13
CA GLY A 21 62.46 -21.49 21.66
C GLY A 21 61.77 -22.20 20.49
N ASN A 22 62.56 -22.97 19.75
CA ASN A 22 62.33 -23.42 18.37
C ASN A 22 61.83 -24.88 18.30
N HIS A 23 61.30 -25.26 17.12
CA HIS A 23 61.04 -26.62 16.60
C HIS A 23 59.75 -27.33 17.04
N LYS A 24 59.05 -28.11 16.20
CA LYS A 24 59.40 -28.79 14.93
C LYS A 24 58.10 -29.14 14.18
N ALA A 25 58.08 -28.92 12.87
CA ALA A 25 57.05 -29.45 11.98
C ALA A 25 57.39 -30.90 11.62
N GLU A 26 56.45 -31.82 11.81
CA GLU A 26 56.51 -33.16 11.20
C GLU A 26 55.61 -33.19 9.95
N SER A 27 56.24 -33.53 8.83
CA SER A 27 55.57 -33.73 7.55
C SER A 27 55.14 -35.19 7.42
N HIS A 28 53.84 -35.46 7.37
CA HIS A 28 53.33 -36.72 6.85
C HIS A 28 52.72 -36.48 5.46
N SER A 29 53.46 -36.97 4.47
CA SER A 29 53.06 -37.04 3.07
C SER A 29 52.09 -38.21 2.89
N HIS A 30 50.81 -37.92 2.65
CA HIS A 30 49.88 -38.89 2.06
C HIS A 30 49.15 -38.25 0.87
N GLN A 31 49.68 -38.48 -0.33
CA GLN A 31 48.94 -38.36 -1.58
C GLN A 31 47.92 -39.50 -1.66
N ARG A 32 46.60 -39.20 -1.73
CA ARG A 32 45.65 -39.92 -2.61
C ARG A 32 44.26 -39.28 -2.73
N LYS A 33 43.80 -39.36 -3.99
CA LYS A 33 42.48 -39.12 -4.63
C LYS A 33 41.26 -38.90 -3.72
N LEU A 34 40.65 -37.72 -3.85
CA LEU A 34 39.30 -37.42 -3.37
C LEU A 34 38.48 -36.79 -4.52
N LEU A 35 38.16 -37.61 -5.52
CA LEU A 35 37.18 -37.30 -6.57
C LEU A 35 36.45 -38.60 -6.95
N SER A 36 35.71 -39.19 -6.01
CA SER A 36 34.60 -40.11 -6.29
C SER A 36 33.96 -40.53 -4.96
N LEU A 37 33.03 -39.72 -4.47
CA LEU A 37 32.00 -40.19 -3.54
C LEU A 37 30.67 -39.78 -4.18
N GLU A 38 29.94 -40.76 -4.70
CA GLU A 38 28.62 -40.54 -5.26
C GLU A 38 27.63 -40.19 -4.14
N MET A 39 26.76 -39.23 -4.44
CA MET A 39 25.77 -38.64 -3.51
C MET A 39 24.82 -39.67 -2.86
N SER A 40 24.77 -40.90 -3.39
CA SER A 40 23.88 -41.98 -2.94
C SER A 40 24.30 -42.60 -1.60
N GLU A 41 25.58 -42.58 -1.24
CA GLU A 41 26.04 -43.14 0.04
C GLU A 41 25.71 -42.22 1.23
N ILE A 42 25.67 -40.89 1.00
CA ILE A 42 25.30 -39.89 2.01
C ILE A 42 23.80 -39.97 2.33
N ALA A 43 22.96 -40.31 1.34
CA ALA A 43 21.52 -40.45 1.53
C ALA A 43 21.15 -41.70 2.37
N ALA A 44 21.96 -42.76 2.32
CA ALA A 44 21.76 -43.96 3.13
C ALA A 44 22.04 -43.67 4.62
N ILE A 45 23.10 -42.91 4.92
CA ILE A 45 23.46 -42.50 6.29
C ILE A 45 22.40 -41.58 6.90
N ALA A 46 21.84 -40.67 6.11
CA ALA A 46 20.78 -39.77 6.59
C ALA A 46 19.46 -40.50 6.92
N ASN A 47 19.16 -41.62 6.25
CA ASN A 47 17.96 -42.41 6.51
C ASN A 47 18.07 -43.31 7.75
N ASP A 48 19.28 -43.71 8.16
CA ASP A 48 19.49 -44.46 9.40
C ASP A 48 19.43 -43.58 10.66
N ILE A 49 19.75 -42.28 10.54
CA ILE A 49 19.68 -41.33 11.66
C ILE A 49 18.24 -41.03 12.09
N GLY A 50 17.24 -41.31 11.22
CA GLY A 50 15.82 -41.12 11.52
C GLY A 50 15.13 -42.26 12.28
N LYS A 51 15.84 -43.35 12.62
CA LYS A 51 15.28 -44.53 13.31
C LYS A 51 16.10 -44.95 14.53
N GLN A 52 16.44 -44.01 15.40
CA GLN A 52 16.87 -44.34 16.77
C GLN A 52 16.31 -43.32 17.76
N ASP A 53 15.02 -43.42 18.04
CA ASP A 53 14.42 -42.91 19.28
C ASP A 53 13.70 -44.09 19.92
N ASN A 54 14.47 -44.90 20.66
CA ASN A 54 14.07 -45.74 21.79
C ASN A 54 15.22 -46.70 22.12
N GLN A 55 16.14 -46.30 23.00
CA GLN A 55 16.90 -47.24 23.82
C GLN A 55 17.54 -46.54 25.03
N ASP A 56 17.59 -47.29 26.13
CA ASP A 56 18.01 -46.91 27.49
C ASP A 56 19.41 -46.29 27.59
N PRO A 57 19.65 -45.38 28.55
CA PRO A 57 20.94 -44.74 28.74
C PRO A 57 21.84 -45.58 29.66
N ASN A 58 22.45 -46.65 29.13
CA ASN A 58 23.64 -47.26 29.73
C ASN A 58 24.26 -48.28 28.77
N GLU A 59 25.05 -47.81 27.81
CA GLU A 59 26.14 -48.60 27.23
C GLU A 59 27.17 -47.65 26.60
N ILE A 60 28.21 -47.30 27.37
CA ILE A 60 29.42 -46.68 26.85
C ILE A 60 30.21 -47.81 26.19
N LEU A 61 30.11 -47.92 24.86
CA LEU A 61 31.00 -48.77 24.08
C LEU A 61 32.15 -47.90 23.57
N GLU A 62 33.36 -48.15 24.07
CA GLU A 62 34.62 -47.56 23.60
C GLU A 62 34.85 -47.92 22.12
N GLN A 63 34.34 -47.08 21.23
CA GLN A 63 34.60 -47.21 19.80
C GLN A 63 35.96 -46.57 19.51
N LYS A 64 36.98 -47.42 19.28
CA LYS A 64 38.31 -46.98 18.83
C LYS A 64 38.14 -46.14 17.56
N THR A 65 38.46 -44.85 17.65
CA THR A 65 38.38 -43.90 16.54
C THR A 65 39.24 -44.38 15.38
N SER A 66 38.66 -44.44 14.17
CA SER A 66 39.38 -44.81 12.95
C SER A 66 40.44 -43.75 12.62
N ASP A 67 41.56 -44.15 12.01
CA ASP A 67 42.61 -43.21 11.56
C ASP A 67 42.05 -42.15 10.60
N ASP A 68 40.99 -42.49 9.86
CA ASP A 68 40.29 -41.57 8.96
C ASP A 68 39.49 -40.49 9.72
N ASP A 69 38.93 -40.83 10.89
CA ASP A 69 38.21 -39.88 11.75
C ASP A 69 39.19 -38.89 12.39
N LEU A 70 40.36 -39.40 12.80
CA LEU A 70 41.47 -38.58 13.29
C LEU A 70 42.00 -37.64 12.21
N PHE A 71 42.20 -38.13 10.98
CA PHE A 71 42.60 -37.29 9.85
C PHE A 71 41.56 -36.21 9.54
N LEU A 72 40.27 -36.55 9.52
CA LEU A 72 39.21 -35.60 9.25
C LEU A 72 39.14 -34.53 10.34
N ALA A 73 39.26 -34.93 11.61
CA ALA A 73 39.31 -34.00 12.72
C ALA A 73 40.51 -33.05 12.62
N ASP A 74 41.69 -33.57 12.27
CA ASP A 74 42.91 -32.77 12.13
C ASP A 74 42.87 -31.87 10.89
N TRP A 75 42.25 -32.31 9.79
CA TRP A 75 42.00 -31.49 8.61
C TRP A 75 41.03 -30.35 8.92
N ILE A 76 39.93 -30.63 9.63
CA ILE A 76 38.98 -29.61 10.07
C ILE A 76 39.65 -28.64 11.04
N ALA A 77 40.46 -29.13 11.98
CA ALA A 77 41.19 -28.32 12.94
C ALA A 77 42.19 -27.40 12.23
N ASN A 78 43.01 -27.93 11.32
CA ASN A 78 43.96 -27.16 10.52
C ASN A 78 43.27 -26.14 9.61
N THR A 79 42.14 -26.51 9.01
CA THR A 79 41.36 -25.61 8.15
C THR A 79 40.74 -24.48 8.96
N LYS A 80 40.16 -24.79 10.13
CA LYS A 80 39.65 -23.79 11.07
C LYS A 80 40.76 -22.91 11.62
N GLN A 81 41.92 -23.47 11.93
CA GLN A 81 43.06 -22.72 12.44
C GLN A 81 43.61 -21.77 11.38
N LYS A 82 43.70 -22.20 10.11
CA LYS A 82 43.99 -21.30 8.98
C LYS A 82 42.94 -20.22 8.78
N GLN A 83 41.67 -20.56 8.97
CA GLN A 83 40.57 -19.60 8.85
C GLN A 83 40.60 -18.57 9.99
N LEU A 84 40.99 -18.98 11.20
CA LEU A 84 41.18 -18.11 12.36
C LEU A 84 42.46 -17.28 12.25
N SER A 85 43.55 -17.83 11.67
CA SER A 85 44.79 -17.09 11.42
C SER A 85 44.71 -16.18 10.21
N PHE A 86 43.72 -16.36 9.32
CA PHE A 86 43.59 -15.65 8.06
C PHE A 86 43.70 -14.12 8.21
N GLU A 87 42.99 -13.52 9.17
CA GLU A 87 43.06 -12.08 9.39
C GLU A 87 44.45 -11.63 9.85
N ASN A 88 45.09 -12.40 10.73
CA ASN A 88 46.43 -12.11 11.21
C ASN A 88 47.48 -12.28 10.11
N ASP A 89 47.40 -13.36 9.34
CA ASP A 89 48.26 -13.65 8.19
C ASP A 89 48.10 -12.57 7.11
N GLN A 90 46.87 -12.08 6.89
CA GLN A 90 46.59 -11.01 5.96
C GLN A 90 47.11 -9.65 6.46
N LEU A 91 47.02 -9.38 7.76
CA LEU A 91 47.63 -8.21 8.39
C LEU A 91 49.15 -8.25 8.30
N GLU A 92 49.76 -9.41 8.55
CA GLU A 92 51.21 -9.60 8.48
C GLU A 92 51.73 -9.50 7.04
N SER A 93 51.06 -10.14 6.09
CA SER A 93 51.33 -10.00 4.66
C SER A 93 51.22 -8.54 4.21
N ASN A 94 50.18 -7.83 4.65
CA ASN A 94 50.04 -6.39 4.39
C ASN A 94 51.14 -5.56 5.06
N ARG A 95 51.61 -5.92 6.27
CA ARG A 95 52.74 -5.25 6.92
C ARG A 95 54.04 -5.50 6.16
N GLN A 96 54.32 -6.72 5.74
CA GLN A 96 55.50 -7.07 4.93
C GLN A 96 55.46 -6.37 3.57
N TRP A 97 54.29 -6.29 2.95
CA TRP A 97 54.08 -5.58 1.69
C TRP A 97 54.29 -4.06 1.87
N LYS A 98 53.72 -3.46 2.92
CA LYS A 98 53.94 -2.04 3.28
C LYS A 98 55.41 -1.74 3.62
N ALA A 99 56.12 -2.68 4.25
CA ALA A 99 57.54 -2.54 4.56
C ALA A 99 58.41 -2.58 3.28
N ARG A 100 58.04 -3.40 2.29
CA ARG A 100 58.74 -3.49 1.00
C ARG A 100 58.42 -2.37 0.01
N TYR A 101 57.17 -1.90 -0.02
CA TYR A 101 56.68 -1.01 -1.09
C TYR A 101 56.11 0.33 -0.56
N GLY A 102 56.16 0.60 0.75
CA GLY A 102 55.67 1.83 1.36
C GLY A 102 54.14 1.94 1.44
N HIS A 103 53.63 3.17 1.65
CA HIS A 103 52.19 3.51 1.60
C HIS A 103 51.65 3.63 0.17
N TRP A 104 52.21 2.88 -0.76
CA TRP A 104 51.61 2.76 -2.08
C TRP A 104 50.32 1.92 -1.93
N SER A 105 49.21 2.28 -2.56
CA SER A 105 48.03 1.41 -2.63
C SER A 105 47.79 1.10 -4.10
N PRO A 106 47.79 -0.17 -4.55
CA PRO A 106 47.66 -0.46 -5.97
C PRO A 106 46.28 -0.12 -6.54
N GLN A 107 45.29 0.04 -5.65
CA GLN A 107 43.87 0.00 -6.01
C GLN A 107 43.34 1.26 -6.70
N ILE A 108 44.02 2.41 -6.63
CA ILE A 108 43.42 3.67 -7.11
C ILE A 108 43.92 4.09 -8.50
N LEU A 109 45.02 3.52 -9.03
CA LEU A 109 45.51 3.84 -10.40
C LEU A 109 45.78 2.66 -11.34
N GLN A 110 45.51 1.40 -10.96
CA GLN A 110 45.82 0.24 -11.82
C GLN A 110 44.71 -0.19 -12.80
N SER A 111 43.43 0.12 -12.57
CA SER A 111 42.39 -0.40 -13.48
C SER A 111 42.54 0.11 -14.92
N ALA A 112 43.03 1.34 -15.14
CA ALA A 112 43.25 1.87 -16.48
C ALA A 112 44.57 1.41 -17.14
N THR A 113 45.56 1.01 -16.36
CA THR A 113 46.94 0.71 -16.82
C THR A 113 47.30 -0.78 -16.77
N SER A 114 46.43 -1.62 -16.19
CA SER A 114 46.63 -3.07 -16.13
C SER A 114 46.65 -3.73 -17.52
N PHE A 115 47.51 -4.72 -17.70
CA PHE A 115 47.56 -5.56 -18.89
C PHE A 115 46.39 -6.57 -18.93
N LEU A 116 45.87 -6.94 -17.77
CA LEU A 116 44.87 -8.01 -17.64
C LEU A 116 43.46 -7.50 -17.98
N PRO A 117 42.73 -8.18 -18.91
CA PRO A 117 41.42 -7.70 -19.38
C PRO A 117 40.36 -7.54 -18.29
N TRP A 118 40.39 -8.39 -17.26
CA TRP A 118 39.42 -8.36 -16.16
C TRP A 118 39.69 -7.27 -15.13
N GLU A 119 40.92 -6.77 -15.04
CA GLU A 119 41.27 -5.61 -14.20
C GLU A 119 40.82 -4.30 -14.88
N ARG A 120 40.99 -4.19 -16.21
CA ARG A 120 40.42 -3.07 -16.99
C ARG A 120 38.90 -3.00 -16.92
N ARG A 121 38.24 -4.16 -17.00
CA ARG A 121 36.77 -4.26 -16.94
C ARG A 121 36.22 -4.19 -15.51
N ARG A 122 37.09 -4.09 -14.50
CA ARG A 122 36.70 -4.10 -13.07
C ARG A 122 35.76 -5.26 -12.72
N THR A 123 35.94 -6.41 -13.36
CA THR A 123 35.04 -7.56 -13.25
C THR A 123 35.00 -8.11 -11.81
N PHE A 124 36.13 -8.09 -11.10
CA PHE A 124 36.16 -8.51 -9.70
C PHE A 124 35.48 -7.52 -8.76
N ASP A 125 35.59 -6.20 -8.99
CA ASP A 125 34.80 -5.21 -8.24
C ASP A 125 33.30 -5.39 -8.48
N GLN A 126 32.91 -5.72 -9.71
CA GLN A 126 31.52 -6.01 -10.06
C GLN A 126 31.03 -7.29 -9.39
N LEU A 127 31.83 -8.36 -9.40
CA LEU A 127 31.50 -9.62 -8.71
C LEU A 127 31.46 -9.43 -7.20
N GLN A 128 32.36 -8.63 -6.63
CA GLN A 128 32.36 -8.32 -5.21
C GLN A 128 31.12 -7.53 -4.82
N LYS A 129 30.78 -6.46 -5.55
CA LYS A 129 29.51 -5.73 -5.38
C LYS A 129 28.29 -6.61 -5.56
N TYR A 130 28.34 -7.55 -6.50
CA TYR A 130 27.26 -8.51 -6.72
C TYR A 130 27.14 -9.45 -5.52
N SER A 131 28.26 -9.96 -4.98
CA SER A 131 28.30 -10.84 -3.81
C SER A 131 27.86 -10.11 -2.53
N GLU A 132 28.25 -8.85 -2.35
CA GLU A 132 27.84 -8.01 -1.23
C GLU A 132 26.34 -7.73 -1.31
N ARG A 133 25.83 -7.38 -2.50
CA ARG A 133 24.40 -7.21 -2.74
C ARG A 133 23.62 -8.50 -2.52
N TRP A 134 24.21 -9.65 -2.84
CA TRP A 134 23.62 -10.97 -2.62
C TRP A 134 23.61 -11.36 -1.13
N LYS A 135 24.68 -11.09 -0.39
CA LYS A 135 24.74 -11.26 1.08
C LYS A 135 23.74 -10.35 1.79
N HIS A 136 23.69 -9.08 1.40
CA HIS A 136 22.72 -8.12 1.94
C HIS A 136 21.29 -8.56 1.61
N SER A 137 21.03 -9.05 0.39
CA SER A 137 19.74 -9.67 0.02
C SER A 137 19.39 -10.86 0.91
N GLN A 138 20.36 -11.70 1.28
CA GLN A 138 20.14 -12.86 2.13
C GLN A 138 19.88 -12.48 3.60
N GLU A 139 20.53 -11.42 4.10
CA GLU A 139 20.25 -10.85 5.43
C GLU A 139 18.81 -10.32 5.57
N TYR A 140 18.16 -9.90 4.47
CA TYR A 140 16.74 -9.52 4.46
C TYR A 140 15.77 -10.65 4.11
N THR A 141 16.25 -11.83 3.68
CA THR A 141 15.38 -13.00 3.50
C THR A 141 15.21 -13.72 4.83
N ASN A 142 14.35 -13.17 5.69
CA ASN A 142 13.78 -13.94 6.78
C ASN A 142 13.03 -15.14 6.17
N TYR A 143 13.59 -16.34 6.34
CA TYR A 143 12.86 -17.61 6.16
C TYR A 143 11.78 -17.68 7.24
N HIS A 144 10.68 -16.96 7.01
CA HIS A 144 9.42 -17.21 7.69
C HIS A 144 8.64 -18.13 6.77
N THR A 145 8.25 -19.29 7.29
CA THR A 145 7.13 -20.09 6.76
C THR A 145 6.03 -19.11 6.35
N PRO A 146 5.44 -19.18 5.14
CA PRO A 146 4.44 -18.22 4.70
C PRO A 146 3.16 -18.43 5.51
N GLY A 147 3.14 -17.94 6.74
CA GLY A 147 1.93 -17.60 7.44
C GLY A 147 1.19 -16.60 6.57
N ARG A 148 -0.14 -16.68 6.57
CA ARG A 148 -1.02 -15.77 5.83
C ARG A 148 -0.65 -14.32 6.19
N LYS A 149 0.22 -13.69 5.39
CA LYS A 149 0.52 -12.27 5.52
C LYS A 149 -0.81 -11.58 5.28
N LEU A 150 -1.35 -10.93 6.31
CA LEU A 150 -2.51 -10.07 6.14
C LEU A 150 -2.08 -9.00 5.15
N MET A 151 -2.40 -9.20 3.87
CA MET A 151 -1.99 -8.29 2.82
C MET A 151 -2.67 -6.96 3.12
N ASP A 152 -1.87 -5.89 3.12
CA ASP A 152 -2.40 -4.53 3.16
C ASP A 152 -3.12 -4.27 1.84
N THR A 153 -4.38 -4.69 1.77
CA THR A 153 -5.21 -4.57 0.58
C THR A 153 -5.39 -3.10 0.19
N PHE A 154 -5.32 -2.19 1.15
CA PHE A 154 -5.36 -0.76 0.89
C PHE A 154 -4.09 -0.28 0.18
N ALA A 155 -2.90 -0.56 0.72
CA ALA A 155 -1.65 -0.20 0.04
C ALA A 155 -1.54 -0.85 -1.35
N ASN A 156 -1.97 -2.10 -1.49
CA ASN A 156 -1.94 -2.79 -2.78
C ASN A 156 -2.88 -2.16 -3.81
N SER A 157 -4.10 -1.78 -3.41
CA SER A 157 -5.04 -1.08 -4.29
C SER A 157 -4.55 0.30 -4.74
N LEU A 158 -3.81 1.02 -3.88
CA LEU A 158 -3.13 2.26 -4.29
C LEU A 158 -2.06 1.99 -5.35
N LEU A 159 -1.26 0.93 -5.17
CA LEU A 159 -0.25 0.53 -6.14
C LEU A 159 -0.87 0.06 -7.47
N HIS A 160 -2.04 -0.60 -7.42
CA HIS A 160 -2.81 -1.00 -8.59
C HIS A 160 -3.18 0.23 -9.43
N VAL A 161 -3.88 1.21 -8.84
CA VAL A 161 -4.23 2.46 -9.53
C VAL A 161 -3.00 3.21 -10.02
N HIS A 162 -1.93 3.25 -9.22
CA HIS A 162 -0.67 3.90 -9.61
C HIS A 162 -0.09 3.30 -10.90
N ARG A 163 -0.11 1.97 -11.05
CA ARG A 163 0.36 1.28 -12.27
C ARG A 163 -0.51 1.60 -13.47
N ILE A 164 -1.84 1.58 -13.31
CA ILE A 164 -2.78 1.96 -14.38
C ILE A 164 -2.48 3.38 -14.86
N TYR A 165 -2.29 4.31 -13.93
CA TYR A 165 -2.05 5.71 -14.26
C TYR A 165 -0.64 5.98 -14.79
N ASN A 166 0.37 5.19 -14.42
CA ASN A 166 1.68 5.27 -15.07
C ASN A 166 1.60 4.88 -16.54
N ARG A 167 0.83 3.84 -16.87
CA ARG A 167 0.62 3.42 -18.26
C ARG A 167 -0.18 4.45 -19.05
N LYS A 168 -1.16 5.11 -18.41
CA LYS A 168 -2.10 6.02 -19.08
C LYS A 168 -1.63 7.48 -19.18
N PHE A 169 -1.14 8.04 -18.08
CA PHE A 169 -0.76 9.45 -17.95
C PHE A 169 0.76 9.65 -17.89
N GLY A 170 1.53 8.57 -17.92
CA GLY A 170 2.97 8.61 -17.72
C GLY A 170 3.38 8.55 -16.26
N TYR A 171 4.69 8.42 -16.05
CA TYR A 171 5.30 8.25 -14.75
C TYR A 171 5.22 9.53 -13.92
N MET A 172 4.67 9.41 -12.71
CA MET A 172 4.56 10.50 -11.76
C MET A 172 4.68 9.95 -10.34
N GLY A 173 5.37 10.69 -9.47
CA GLY A 173 5.40 10.43 -8.04
C GLY A 173 4.07 10.81 -7.39
N ARG A 174 3.16 9.85 -7.26
CA ARG A 174 1.83 10.06 -6.68
C ARG A 174 1.86 9.76 -5.18
N LYS A 175 1.51 10.75 -4.36
CA LYS A 175 1.32 10.66 -2.91
C LYS A 175 -0.12 10.28 -2.56
N VAL A 176 -0.32 9.69 -1.38
CA VAL A 176 -1.66 9.36 -0.88
C VAL A 176 -2.36 10.65 -0.43
N PRO A 177 -3.60 10.92 -0.89
CA PRO A 177 -4.39 12.04 -0.39
C PRO A 177 -4.57 11.99 1.14
N ALA A 178 -4.56 13.16 1.77
CA ALA A 178 -4.76 13.26 3.22
C ALA A 178 -6.15 12.73 3.64
N HIS A 179 -6.25 12.12 4.82
CA HIS A 179 -7.49 11.53 5.34
C HIS A 179 -8.47 12.61 5.83
N MET A 180 -9.15 13.25 4.87
CA MET A 180 -10.12 14.32 5.07
C MET A 180 -11.34 14.12 4.15
N PRO A 181 -12.46 14.80 4.39
CA PRO A 181 -13.58 14.79 3.46
C PRO A 181 -13.14 15.21 2.05
N HIS A 182 -13.49 14.40 1.05
CA HIS A 182 -13.19 14.66 -0.34
C HIS A 182 -14.47 15.10 -1.06
N MET A 183 -14.42 16.26 -1.69
CA MET A 183 -15.49 16.73 -2.56
C MET A 183 -15.23 16.26 -3.99
N ILE A 184 -16.20 15.54 -4.55
CA ILE A 184 -16.07 14.87 -5.85
C ILE A 184 -17.13 15.45 -6.79
N ASP A 185 -16.71 15.90 -7.96
CA ASP A 185 -17.63 16.28 -9.04
C ASP A 185 -18.12 15.02 -9.75
N VAL A 186 -19.44 14.85 -9.79
CA VAL A 186 -20.10 13.68 -10.37
C VAL A 186 -19.75 13.53 -11.86
N LYS A 187 -19.70 14.63 -12.63
CA LYS A 187 -19.41 14.57 -14.07
C LYS A 187 -17.98 14.12 -14.34
N ILE A 188 -17.03 14.59 -13.53
CA ILE A 188 -15.63 14.18 -13.64
C ILE A 188 -15.48 12.69 -13.26
N MET A 189 -16.23 12.23 -12.25
CA MET A 189 -16.24 10.82 -11.86
C MET A 189 -16.87 9.94 -12.96
N GLU A 190 -17.97 10.38 -13.57
CA GLU A 190 -18.60 9.69 -14.71
C GLU A 190 -17.62 9.57 -15.89
N GLU A 191 -16.90 10.65 -16.23
CA GLU A 191 -15.85 10.61 -17.26
C GLU A 191 -14.75 9.60 -16.90
N LEU A 192 -14.30 9.57 -15.64
CA LEU A 192 -13.27 8.64 -15.17
C LEU A 192 -13.77 7.17 -15.25
N GLN A 193 -15.02 6.92 -14.87
CA GLN A 193 -15.62 5.58 -14.93
C GLN A 193 -15.81 5.12 -16.38
N ALA A 194 -16.30 6.00 -17.25
CA ALA A 194 -16.43 5.72 -18.69
C ALA A 194 -15.07 5.42 -19.35
N LEU A 195 -13.99 5.98 -18.79
CA LEU A 195 -12.64 5.83 -19.30
C LEU A 195 -11.96 4.51 -18.88
N LEU A 196 -12.41 3.89 -17.78
CA LEU A 196 -11.85 2.64 -17.22
C LEU A 196 -12.98 1.72 -16.69
N PRO A 197 -13.97 1.34 -17.51
CA PRO A 197 -15.17 0.65 -17.03
C PRO A 197 -14.84 -0.69 -16.37
N GLU A 198 -13.96 -1.49 -16.98
CA GLU A 198 -13.59 -2.82 -16.47
C GLU A 198 -12.98 -2.79 -15.05
N GLU A 199 -12.17 -1.77 -14.75
CA GLU A 199 -11.53 -1.65 -13.44
C GLU A 199 -12.53 -1.25 -12.35
N PHE A 200 -13.50 -0.40 -12.69
CA PHE A 200 -14.59 -0.03 -11.77
C PHE A 200 -15.62 -1.15 -11.62
N ASP A 201 -15.95 -1.89 -12.68
CA ASP A 201 -16.80 -3.07 -12.62
C ASP A 201 -16.18 -4.13 -11.71
N LYS A 202 -14.87 -4.39 -11.86
CA LYS A 202 -14.14 -5.29 -10.97
C LYS A 202 -14.18 -4.82 -9.52
N THR A 203 -13.93 -3.54 -9.28
CA THR A 203 -14.02 -2.93 -7.94
C THR A 203 -15.40 -3.12 -7.32
N SER A 204 -16.47 -2.89 -8.10
CA SER A 204 -17.85 -3.00 -7.62
C SER A 204 -18.30 -4.45 -7.36
N SER A 205 -17.63 -5.44 -7.97
CA SER A 205 -17.89 -6.86 -7.71
C SER A 205 -17.44 -7.32 -6.31
N HIS A 206 -16.54 -6.58 -5.67
CA HIS A 206 -16.01 -6.92 -4.36
C HIS A 206 -16.92 -6.42 -3.23
N LYS A 207 -17.21 -7.29 -2.26
CA LYS A 207 -17.96 -6.92 -1.02
C LYS A 207 -17.07 -6.26 0.03
N LEU A 208 -15.79 -6.61 0.04
CA LEU A 208 -14.77 -6.11 0.95
C LEU A 208 -13.59 -5.62 0.13
N ARG A 209 -12.83 -4.68 0.68
CA ARG A 209 -11.67 -4.09 0.02
C ARG A 209 -10.73 -5.17 -0.54
N SER A 210 -10.46 -5.08 -1.83
CA SER A 210 -9.55 -5.94 -2.58
C SER A 210 -8.29 -5.19 -2.97
N SER A 211 -7.22 -5.94 -3.29
CA SER A 211 -5.95 -5.37 -3.76
C SER A 211 -6.04 -4.79 -5.17
N ASP A 212 -7.07 -5.17 -5.93
CA ASP A 212 -7.27 -4.74 -7.31
C ASP A 212 -8.35 -3.65 -7.43
N ASP A 213 -8.74 -3.04 -6.29
CA ASP A 213 -9.74 -1.99 -6.27
C ASP A 213 -9.19 -0.67 -6.82
N MET A 214 -10.05 0.04 -7.55
CA MET A 214 -9.86 1.46 -7.86
C MET A 214 -10.05 2.28 -6.59
N GLN A 215 -8.94 2.69 -5.96
CA GLN A 215 -9.02 3.55 -4.78
C GLN A 215 -9.66 4.89 -5.12
N PHE A 216 -10.85 5.13 -4.58
CA PHE A 216 -11.78 6.15 -5.05
C PHE A 216 -11.18 7.56 -5.08
N ALA A 217 -10.73 8.06 -3.93
CA ALA A 217 -10.14 9.39 -3.81
C ALA A 217 -8.83 9.52 -4.62
N PHE A 218 -7.96 8.52 -4.52
CA PHE A 218 -6.68 8.50 -5.23
C PHE A 218 -6.90 8.54 -6.76
N SER A 219 -7.83 7.74 -7.27
CA SER A 219 -8.19 7.70 -8.69
C SER A 219 -8.72 9.06 -9.14
N TYR A 220 -9.67 9.64 -8.42
CA TYR A 220 -10.24 10.94 -8.79
C TYR A 220 -9.20 12.06 -8.85
N TYR A 221 -8.40 12.26 -7.80
CA TYR A 221 -7.45 13.38 -7.76
C TYR A 221 -6.38 13.24 -8.84
N TYR A 222 -5.85 12.03 -9.07
CA TYR A 222 -4.84 11.84 -10.10
C TYR A 222 -5.40 11.77 -11.52
N PHE A 223 -6.70 11.51 -11.68
CA PHE A 223 -7.40 11.74 -12.94
C PHE A 223 -7.46 13.24 -13.24
N VAL A 224 -7.88 14.06 -12.27
CA VAL A 224 -7.93 15.53 -12.41
C VAL A 224 -6.55 16.11 -12.75
N VAL A 225 -5.50 15.64 -12.09
CA VAL A 225 -4.11 16.06 -12.32
C VAL A 225 -3.55 15.54 -13.66
N GLY A 226 -3.87 14.30 -14.02
CA GLY A 226 -3.29 13.62 -15.18
C GLY A 226 -3.99 13.89 -16.51
N GLN A 227 -5.29 14.19 -16.48
CA GLN A 227 -6.09 14.33 -17.70
C GLN A 227 -5.66 15.56 -18.51
N LYS A 228 -5.24 15.32 -19.74
CA LYS A 228 -4.86 16.37 -20.70
C LYS A 228 -6.07 16.88 -21.47
N ARG A 229 -6.02 18.15 -21.89
CA ARG A 229 -7.05 18.74 -22.74
C ARG A 229 -6.85 18.22 -24.16
N CYS A 230 -7.88 17.61 -24.75
CA CYS A 230 -7.86 17.28 -26.17
C CYS A 230 -8.08 18.57 -26.98
N ALA A 231 -7.34 18.74 -28.08
CA ALA A 231 -7.56 19.86 -28.99
C ALA A 231 -8.90 19.65 -29.70
N ASN A 232 -9.85 20.58 -29.49
CA ASN A 232 -11.05 20.68 -30.29
C ASN A 232 -10.85 21.84 -31.27
N VAL A 233 -10.59 21.54 -32.53
CA VAL A 233 -10.30 22.51 -33.59
C VAL A 233 -11.43 23.53 -33.74
N THR A 234 -12.68 23.08 -33.64
CA THR A 234 -13.87 23.94 -33.75
C THR A 234 -13.94 24.94 -32.61
N GLN A 235 -13.75 24.47 -31.38
CA GLN A 235 -13.72 25.36 -30.22
C GLN A 235 -12.51 26.31 -30.28
N PHE A 236 -11.35 25.80 -30.70
CA PHE A 236 -10.13 26.59 -30.83
C PHE A 236 -10.29 27.70 -31.87
N PHE A 237 -10.87 27.39 -33.04
CA PHE A 237 -11.14 28.39 -34.07
C PHE A 237 -12.07 29.49 -33.54
N ALA A 238 -13.15 29.11 -32.84
CA ALA A 238 -14.07 30.07 -32.24
C ALA A 238 -13.42 30.93 -31.11
N GLU A 239 -12.37 30.44 -30.46
CA GLU A 239 -11.58 31.22 -29.48
C GLU A 239 -10.63 32.22 -30.15
N VAL A 240 -10.23 32.00 -31.40
CA VAL A 240 -9.27 32.83 -32.16
C VAL A 240 -9.97 33.81 -33.11
N ASP A 241 -11.06 33.38 -33.75
CA ASP A 241 -11.96 34.19 -34.59
C ASP A 241 -12.77 35.13 -33.68
N ALA A 242 -12.20 36.29 -33.39
CA ALA A 242 -12.68 37.22 -32.38
C ALA A 242 -13.86 38.05 -32.89
N ASP A 243 -13.96 38.25 -34.20
CA ASP A 243 -15.07 38.96 -34.84
C ASP A 243 -16.15 38.03 -35.42
N HIS A 244 -15.95 36.71 -35.33
CA HIS A 244 -16.86 35.67 -35.80
C HIS A 244 -17.17 35.78 -37.30
N SER A 245 -16.19 36.25 -38.08
CA SER A 245 -16.31 36.41 -39.53
C SER A 245 -16.19 35.08 -40.29
N GLY A 246 -15.75 34.01 -39.62
CA GLY A 246 -15.55 32.69 -40.22
C GLY A 246 -14.23 32.54 -40.97
N ASN A 247 -13.44 33.61 -41.10
CA ASN A 247 -12.13 33.64 -41.73
C ASN A 247 -11.14 34.46 -40.87
N LEU A 248 -9.95 33.94 -40.59
CA LEU A 248 -8.98 34.67 -39.77
C LEU A 248 -8.30 35.81 -40.53
N SER A 249 -8.35 37.00 -39.96
CA SER A 249 -7.58 38.18 -40.39
C SER A 249 -6.09 38.10 -40.01
N ASP A 250 -5.24 38.97 -40.57
CA ASP A 250 -3.80 39.03 -40.23
C ASP A 250 -3.53 39.20 -38.72
N ARG A 251 -4.41 39.93 -38.04
CA ARG A 251 -4.32 40.15 -36.58
C ARG A 251 -4.67 38.87 -35.81
N GLU A 252 -5.64 38.12 -36.27
CA GLU A 252 -6.05 36.85 -35.67
C GLU A 252 -5.07 35.73 -35.99
N LEU A 253 -4.43 35.75 -37.17
CA LEU A 253 -3.31 34.88 -37.50
C LEU A 253 -2.12 35.08 -36.56
N ARG A 254 -1.88 36.33 -36.09
CA ARG A 254 -0.90 36.58 -35.05
C ARG A 254 -1.32 35.95 -33.71
N THR A 255 -2.60 36.05 -33.35
CA THR A 255 -3.15 35.38 -32.15
C THR A 255 -3.04 33.85 -32.26
N LEU A 256 -3.33 33.28 -33.43
CA LEU A 256 -3.12 31.86 -33.73
C LEU A 256 -1.66 31.46 -33.48
N ALA A 257 -0.70 32.24 -33.99
CA ALA A 257 0.72 32.00 -33.78
C ALA A 257 1.07 31.93 -32.28
N THR A 258 0.53 32.83 -31.45
CA THR A 258 0.79 32.82 -29.99
C THR A 258 0.31 31.56 -29.28
N ARG A 259 -0.62 30.81 -29.88
CA ARG A 259 -1.13 29.55 -29.32
C ARG A 259 -0.36 28.34 -29.83
N LEU A 260 0.23 28.41 -31.01
CA LEU A 260 0.96 27.30 -31.63
C LEU A 260 2.45 27.27 -31.25
N TYR A 261 3.05 28.44 -31.01
CA TYR A 261 4.48 28.59 -30.72
C TYR A 261 4.73 29.00 -29.27
N THR A 262 5.96 28.78 -28.82
CA THR A 262 6.44 29.26 -27.52
C THR A 262 6.56 30.77 -27.52
N LEU A 263 6.20 31.42 -26.41
CA LEU A 263 6.30 32.87 -26.28
C LEU A 263 7.67 33.28 -25.71
N PRO A 264 8.23 34.44 -26.11
CA PRO A 264 7.71 35.40 -27.09
C PRO A 264 7.88 34.91 -28.55
N LEU A 265 7.05 35.44 -29.46
CA LEU A 265 7.12 35.09 -30.88
C LEU A 265 8.30 35.78 -31.59
N ASP A 266 9.07 35.01 -32.34
CA ASP A 266 10.13 35.52 -33.21
C ASP A 266 9.65 35.70 -34.66
N LEU A 267 10.37 36.51 -35.44
CA LEU A 267 10.09 36.67 -36.88
C LEU A 267 10.18 35.34 -37.64
N ASN A 268 11.04 34.43 -37.19
CA ASN A 268 11.17 33.10 -37.78
C ASN A 268 9.90 32.24 -37.56
N ASP A 269 9.24 32.37 -36.40
CA ASP A 269 8.01 31.63 -36.10
C ASP A 269 6.86 32.10 -37.00
N LEU A 270 6.76 33.41 -37.23
CA LEU A 270 5.77 34.02 -38.12
C LEU A 270 6.00 33.59 -39.57
N ASN A 271 7.25 33.66 -40.05
CA ASN A 271 7.61 33.17 -41.38
C ASN A 271 7.34 31.66 -41.52
N SER A 272 7.61 30.87 -40.48
CA SER A 272 7.35 29.43 -40.48
C SER A 272 5.85 29.12 -40.53
N LEU A 273 5.03 29.89 -39.82
CA LEU A 273 3.58 29.77 -39.90
C LEU A 273 3.07 30.11 -41.31
N GLU A 274 3.53 31.23 -41.88
CA GLU A 274 3.17 31.63 -43.25
C GLU A 274 3.52 30.54 -44.27
N GLN A 275 4.73 30.00 -44.23
CA GLN A 275 5.15 28.91 -45.11
C GLN A 275 4.30 27.65 -44.91
N THR A 276 3.87 27.37 -43.68
CA THR A 276 2.98 26.23 -43.38
C THR A 276 1.58 26.46 -43.96
N LEU A 277 1.04 27.68 -43.86
CA LEU A 277 -0.24 28.06 -44.45
C LEU A 277 -0.21 27.95 -45.98
N LEU A 278 0.85 28.47 -46.62
CA LEU A 278 1.05 28.38 -48.06
C LEU A 278 1.18 26.92 -48.52
N LYS A 279 1.91 26.10 -47.77
CA LYS A 279 2.04 24.67 -48.05
C LYS A 279 0.69 23.94 -48.00
N CYS A 280 -0.14 24.28 -47.01
CA CYS A 280 -1.48 23.70 -46.91
C CYS A 280 -2.41 24.17 -48.02
N ALA A 281 -2.29 25.44 -48.45
CA ALA A 281 -3.04 25.97 -49.59
C ALA A 281 -2.60 25.35 -50.93
N ASN A 282 -1.30 25.12 -51.16
CA ASN A 282 -0.79 24.54 -52.41
C ASN A 282 -1.12 23.06 -52.62
N THR A 283 -1.79 22.41 -51.66
CA THR A 283 -2.40 21.10 -51.89
C THR A 283 -3.61 21.16 -52.84
N THR A 284 -4.10 22.36 -53.21
CA THR A 284 -5.26 22.55 -54.10
C THR A 284 -4.95 23.14 -55.49
N VAL A 285 -3.69 23.36 -55.88
CA VAL A 285 -3.36 23.91 -57.22
C VAL A 285 -2.18 23.17 -57.88
N PRO A 286 -2.31 22.68 -59.14
CA PRO A 286 -1.19 22.13 -59.90
C PRO A 286 -0.19 23.22 -60.28
N GLU A 287 1.09 22.89 -60.21
CA GLU A 287 2.23 23.74 -60.51
C GLU A 287 2.08 24.50 -61.84
N THR A 288 1.88 25.82 -61.78
CA THR A 288 2.19 26.71 -62.90
C THR A 288 3.33 27.63 -62.51
N ASN A 289 4.48 27.35 -63.12
CA ASN A 289 5.70 28.16 -63.05
C ASN A 289 5.47 29.53 -63.68
N THR A 290 5.36 30.58 -62.88
CA THR A 290 5.63 31.95 -63.31
C THR A 290 6.39 32.69 -62.23
N SER A 291 7.67 32.92 -62.49
CA SER A 291 8.59 33.73 -61.70
C SER A 291 8.38 35.22 -61.99
N ASP A 292 7.66 35.92 -61.11
CA ASP A 292 7.65 37.39 -61.02
C ASP A 292 8.05 37.80 -59.58
N PRO A 293 9.16 38.53 -59.37
CA PRO A 293 9.66 38.88 -58.03
C PRO A 293 8.86 39.97 -57.30
N SER A 294 7.75 40.44 -57.86
CA SER A 294 6.98 41.57 -57.31
C SER A 294 5.56 41.21 -56.83
N GLN A 295 5.21 39.92 -56.84
CA GLN A 295 3.93 39.46 -56.30
C GLN A 295 4.00 39.37 -54.78
N GLN A 296 3.30 40.29 -54.10
CA GLN A 296 2.94 40.12 -52.70
C GLN A 296 2.30 38.74 -52.55
N VAL A 297 2.90 37.89 -51.73
CA VAL A 297 2.38 36.55 -51.46
C VAL A 297 1.01 36.73 -50.80
N ILE A 298 -0.05 36.43 -51.54
CA ILE A 298 -1.42 36.50 -51.04
C ILE A 298 -1.59 35.31 -50.09
N LEU A 299 -1.67 35.56 -48.79
CA LEU A 299 -1.97 34.51 -47.83
C LEU A 299 -3.37 33.93 -48.10
N PRO A 300 -3.56 32.60 -47.95
CA PRO A 300 -4.86 31.98 -48.11
C PRO A 300 -5.85 32.43 -47.02
N SER A 301 -7.14 32.47 -47.34
CA SER A 301 -8.17 32.69 -46.32
C SER A 301 -8.25 31.47 -45.39
N VAL A 302 -7.94 31.67 -44.11
CA VAL A 302 -7.93 30.59 -43.12
C VAL A 302 -9.30 30.48 -42.47
N SER A 303 -10.12 29.55 -42.96
CA SER A 303 -11.41 29.19 -42.36
C SER A 303 -11.28 27.99 -41.41
N LEU A 304 -12.35 27.66 -40.68
CA LEU A 304 -12.42 26.45 -39.86
C LEU A 304 -12.12 25.17 -40.67
N GLU A 305 -12.70 25.08 -41.86
CA GLU A 305 -12.54 23.94 -42.77
C GLU A 305 -11.08 23.82 -43.24
N PHE A 306 -10.43 24.96 -43.50
CA PHE A 306 -9.01 25.00 -43.86
C PHE A 306 -8.13 24.44 -42.73
N LEU A 307 -8.37 24.83 -41.47
CA LEU A 307 -7.63 24.28 -40.33
C LEU A 307 -7.86 22.78 -40.14
N GLN A 308 -9.07 22.28 -40.41
CA GLN A 308 -9.39 20.85 -40.32
C GLN A 308 -8.72 20.02 -41.43
N GLN A 309 -8.38 20.62 -42.58
CA GLN A 309 -7.74 19.94 -43.70
C GLN A 309 -6.20 20.02 -43.66
N CYS A 310 -5.63 20.95 -42.88
CA CYS A 310 -4.19 21.17 -42.81
C CYS A 310 -3.53 20.32 -41.71
N ASP A 311 -3.10 19.10 -42.05
CA ASP A 311 -2.42 18.17 -41.13
C ASP A 311 -1.24 18.79 -40.35
N PRO A 312 -0.34 19.60 -40.96
CA PRO A 312 0.76 20.23 -40.23
C PRO A 312 0.28 21.14 -39.10
N LEU A 313 -0.77 21.94 -39.33
CA LEU A 313 -1.32 22.83 -38.31
C LEU A 313 -2.05 22.04 -37.23
N LEU A 314 -2.79 20.99 -37.59
CA LEU A 314 -3.42 20.11 -36.61
C LEU A 314 -2.39 19.45 -35.70
N LYS A 315 -1.24 19.05 -36.25
CA LYS A 315 -0.14 18.52 -35.46
C LYS A 315 0.42 19.55 -34.48
N MET A 316 0.71 20.76 -34.96
CA MET A 316 1.19 21.85 -34.10
C MET A 316 0.18 22.22 -33.01
N LEU A 317 -1.11 22.22 -33.35
CA LEU A 317 -2.20 22.45 -32.41
C LEU A 317 -2.20 21.36 -31.34
N ASN A 318 -2.20 20.09 -31.74
CA ASN A 318 -2.16 18.97 -30.80
C ASN A 318 -0.93 19.00 -29.90
N ASP A 319 0.23 19.38 -30.44
CA ASP A 319 1.47 19.52 -29.67
C ASP A 319 1.38 20.66 -28.64
N SER A 320 0.74 21.79 -28.97
CA SER A 320 0.47 22.88 -28.02
C SER A 320 -0.44 22.45 -26.86
N TYR A 321 -1.45 21.61 -27.12
CA TYR A 321 -2.35 21.11 -26.07
C TYR A 321 -1.79 19.94 -25.25
N LYS A 322 -0.70 19.31 -25.70
CA LYS A 322 -0.15 18.08 -25.09
C LYS A 322 0.19 18.24 -23.61
N ASP A 323 0.72 19.38 -23.23
CA ASP A 323 1.12 19.65 -21.84
C ASP A 323 0.01 20.31 -21.01
N VAL A 324 -1.02 20.83 -21.66
CA VAL A 324 -2.14 21.53 -21.00
C VAL A 324 -3.09 20.54 -20.34
N THR A 325 -3.29 20.69 -19.03
CA THR A 325 -4.23 19.86 -18.28
C THR A 325 -5.66 20.30 -18.55
N LYS A 326 -6.59 19.34 -18.64
CA LYS A 326 -8.02 19.64 -18.83
C LYS A 326 -8.58 20.38 -17.62
N TYR A 327 -8.19 19.94 -16.43
CA TYR A 327 -8.65 20.49 -15.17
C TYR A 327 -7.59 21.36 -14.52
N LYS A 328 -8.04 22.44 -13.87
CA LYS A 328 -7.19 23.27 -13.01
C LYS A 328 -7.03 22.58 -11.67
N PHE A 329 -5.80 22.53 -11.16
CA PHE A 329 -5.51 21.97 -9.85
C PHE A 329 -4.37 22.73 -9.18
N GLU A 330 -4.30 22.60 -7.86
CA GLU A 330 -3.21 23.08 -7.03
C GLU A 330 -2.86 21.98 -6.02
N THR A 331 -1.56 21.79 -5.74
CA THR A 331 -1.11 20.84 -4.72
C THR A 331 -0.72 21.61 -3.47
N LEU A 332 -1.51 21.44 -2.41
CA LEU A 332 -1.26 22.04 -1.11
C LEU A 332 -0.53 21.05 -0.18
N GLY A 333 0.18 21.59 0.81
CA GLY A 333 0.77 20.79 1.89
C GLY A 333 -0.25 20.39 2.95
N ASP A 334 0.20 19.61 3.94
CA ASP A 334 -0.65 19.06 5.00
C ASP A 334 -0.92 20.06 6.15
N GLU A 335 -0.71 21.36 5.92
CA GLU A 335 -0.80 22.37 6.98
C GLU A 335 -2.20 22.51 7.57
N ASP A 336 -3.24 22.23 6.79
CA ASP A 336 -4.64 22.38 7.16
C ASP A 336 -5.28 21.09 7.71
N VAL A 337 -4.55 19.97 7.70
CA VAL A 337 -5.06 18.64 8.05
C VAL A 337 -4.29 18.08 9.25
N ALA A 338 -4.99 17.36 10.12
CA ALA A 338 -4.41 16.58 11.20
C ALA A 338 -5.01 15.18 11.24
N PHE A 339 -4.16 14.17 11.32
CA PHE A 339 -4.54 12.77 11.52
C PHE A 339 -3.84 12.24 12.78
N HIS A 340 -4.62 11.93 13.82
CA HIS A 340 -4.11 11.44 15.09
C HIS A 340 -4.70 10.07 15.40
N MET A 341 -3.84 9.08 15.59
CA MET A 341 -4.22 7.76 16.09
C MET A 341 -4.22 7.79 17.61
N ILE A 342 -5.41 7.66 18.21
CA ILE A 342 -5.61 7.65 19.65
C ILE A 342 -5.30 6.25 20.17
N ARG A 343 -4.26 6.13 21.00
CA ARG A 343 -3.78 4.86 21.57
C ARG A 343 -4.04 4.81 23.07
N ASP A 344 -3.55 3.76 23.73
CA ASP A 344 -3.86 3.41 25.12
C ASP A 344 -3.25 4.31 26.20
N ASN A 345 -2.39 5.28 25.86
CA ASN A 345 -1.71 6.12 26.84
C ASN A 345 -2.46 7.44 27.03
N ALA A 346 -3.18 7.58 28.15
CA ALA A 346 -4.01 8.75 28.44
C ALA A 346 -3.23 10.07 28.44
N SER A 347 -2.03 10.12 29.01
CA SER A 347 -1.21 11.34 29.04
C SER A 347 -0.77 11.77 27.63
N ALA A 348 -0.37 10.80 26.80
CA ALA A 348 0.00 11.09 25.41
C ALA A 348 -1.21 11.56 24.60
N VAL A 349 -2.38 10.97 24.82
CA VAL A 349 -3.63 11.40 24.19
C VAL A 349 -3.99 12.82 24.60
N LEU A 350 -3.94 13.15 25.90
CA LEU A 350 -4.20 14.50 26.40
C LEU A 350 -3.31 15.54 25.69
N HIS A 351 -2.00 15.29 25.62
CA HIS A 351 -1.07 16.17 24.90
C HIS A 351 -1.42 16.33 23.41
N GLN A 352 -1.85 15.26 22.74
CA GLN A 352 -2.29 15.35 21.34
C GLN A 352 -3.55 16.21 21.20
N LEU A 353 -4.55 16.01 22.07
CA LEU A 353 -5.79 16.78 22.05
C LEU A 353 -5.54 18.26 22.36
N ASP A 354 -4.68 18.57 23.32
CA ASP A 354 -4.30 19.94 23.65
C ASP A 354 -3.51 20.62 22.52
N ALA A 355 -2.66 19.89 21.80
CA ALA A 355 -1.98 20.42 20.62
C ALA A 355 -2.99 20.83 19.53
N ILE A 356 -4.06 20.05 19.34
CA ILE A 356 -5.14 20.38 18.39
C ILE A 356 -5.92 21.61 18.87
N ARG A 357 -6.18 21.73 20.18
CA ARG A 357 -6.82 22.92 20.77
C ARG A 357 -5.98 24.18 20.53
N GLY A 358 -4.67 24.09 20.76
CA GLY A 358 -3.75 25.22 20.63
C GLY A 358 -3.57 25.68 19.18
N LYS A 359 -3.53 24.74 18.22
CA LYS A 359 -3.44 25.06 16.78
C LYS A 359 -4.53 24.33 16.00
N LYS A 360 -5.71 24.95 15.97
CA LYS A 360 -6.87 24.43 15.25
C LYS A 360 -6.57 24.26 13.75
N LYS A 361 -6.76 23.03 13.26
CA LYS A 361 -6.69 22.67 11.84
C LYS A 361 -8.09 22.71 11.22
N LYS A 362 -8.17 22.80 9.88
CA LYS A 362 -9.45 22.76 9.17
C LYS A 362 -10.08 21.37 9.27
N PHE A 363 -9.28 20.34 9.03
CA PHE A 363 -9.72 18.94 9.10
C PHE A 363 -8.92 18.20 10.17
N VAL A 364 -9.63 17.63 11.14
CA VAL A 364 -9.03 16.82 12.22
C VAL A 364 -9.69 15.46 12.20
N CYS A 365 -8.89 14.42 11.97
CA CYS A 365 -9.31 13.03 12.07
C CYS A 365 -8.67 12.42 13.32
N LEU A 366 -9.51 11.92 14.22
CA LEU A 366 -9.11 11.11 15.36
C LEU A 366 -9.48 9.67 15.05
N ASN A 367 -8.48 8.79 14.94
CA ASN A 367 -8.70 7.37 14.69
C ASN A 367 -8.65 6.61 16.01
N ASP A 368 -9.68 5.82 16.30
CA ASP A 368 -9.72 4.98 17.49
C ASP A 368 -8.81 3.75 17.30
N ASN A 369 -7.66 3.77 17.97
CA ASN A 369 -6.72 2.66 18.08
C ASN A 369 -6.59 2.21 19.54
N ILE A 370 -7.60 2.48 20.36
CA ILE A 370 -7.61 2.15 21.79
C ILE A 370 -7.93 0.67 21.95
N ASP A 371 -7.14 -0.01 22.76
CA ASP A 371 -7.50 -1.30 23.33
C ASP A 371 -8.52 -1.08 24.46
N HIS A 372 -9.79 -1.22 24.11
CA HIS A 372 -10.93 -1.03 25.02
C HIS A 372 -10.96 -2.01 26.19
N SER A 373 -10.09 -3.03 26.23
CA SER A 373 -9.94 -3.92 27.38
C SER A 373 -9.11 -3.33 28.52
N LYS A 374 -8.33 -2.26 28.25
CA LYS A 374 -7.45 -1.64 29.24
C LYS A 374 -8.21 -0.66 30.14
N LYS A 375 -7.74 -0.53 31.38
CA LYS A 375 -8.32 0.36 32.40
C LYS A 375 -8.33 1.83 31.96
N ASP A 376 -7.28 2.27 31.24
CA ASP A 376 -7.14 3.65 30.79
C ASP A 376 -8.12 4.02 29.66
N ALA A 377 -8.78 3.03 29.03
CA ALA A 377 -9.71 3.28 27.93
C ALA A 377 -10.92 4.12 28.37
N GLU A 378 -11.41 3.95 29.61
CA GLU A 378 -12.51 4.77 30.15
C GLU A 378 -12.08 6.23 30.34
N LEU A 379 -10.87 6.46 30.84
CA LEU A 379 -10.31 7.79 30.99
C LEU A 379 -10.12 8.46 29.62
N ILE A 380 -9.57 7.74 28.63
CA ILE A 380 -9.39 8.25 27.27
C ILE A 380 -10.74 8.62 26.64
N LYS A 381 -11.78 7.81 26.83
CA LYS A 381 -13.14 8.14 26.39
C LYS A 381 -13.65 9.44 27.02
N ALA A 382 -13.44 9.63 28.32
CA ALA A 382 -13.82 10.86 29.00
C ALA A 382 -13.07 12.08 28.44
N LEU A 383 -11.76 11.95 28.17
CA LEU A 383 -10.95 13.01 27.54
C LEU A 383 -11.45 13.35 26.13
N LEU A 384 -11.85 12.35 25.33
CA LEU A 384 -12.41 12.57 24.00
C LEU A 384 -13.77 13.28 24.07
N VAL A 385 -14.64 12.91 25.00
CA VAL A 385 -15.93 13.58 25.22
C VAL A 385 -15.71 15.04 25.61
N ASP A 386 -14.82 15.30 26.58
CA ASP A 386 -14.44 16.66 26.98
C ASP A 386 -13.90 17.47 25.79
N PHE A 387 -13.04 16.86 24.98
CA PHE A 387 -12.50 17.49 23.77
C PHE A 387 -13.57 17.87 22.75
N TYR A 388 -14.48 16.96 22.42
CA TYR A 388 -15.55 17.25 21.46
C TYR A 388 -16.56 18.25 22.01
N GLN A 389 -16.96 18.16 23.28
CA GLN A 389 -17.87 19.13 23.89
C GLN A 389 -17.24 20.53 24.00
N SER A 390 -15.92 20.61 24.20
CA SER A 390 -15.19 21.88 24.20
C SER A 390 -15.19 22.56 22.82
N LEU A 391 -15.00 21.79 21.74
CA LEU A 391 -14.89 22.33 20.38
C LEU A 391 -16.24 22.48 19.67
N PHE A 392 -17.19 21.61 19.99
CA PHE A 392 -18.51 21.49 19.37
C PHE A 392 -19.58 21.34 20.47
N PRO A 393 -19.83 22.40 21.27
CA PRO A 393 -20.74 22.34 22.40
C PRO A 393 -22.21 22.20 22.00
N ILE A 394 -22.54 22.55 20.75
CA ILE A 394 -23.90 22.42 20.21
C ILE A 394 -23.97 21.08 19.47
N PRO A 395 -24.80 20.13 19.95
CA PRO A 395 -24.91 18.82 19.32
C PRO A 395 -25.52 18.93 17.92
N SER A 396 -25.07 18.06 17.03
CA SER A 396 -25.66 17.90 15.70
C SER A 396 -27.08 17.35 15.79
N GLN A 397 -27.92 17.66 14.81
CA GLN A 397 -29.27 17.07 14.67
C GLN A 397 -29.26 15.54 14.53
N PHE A 398 -28.11 14.95 14.20
CA PHE A 398 -27.92 13.50 14.08
C PHE A 398 -27.46 12.85 15.38
N GLU A 399 -27.14 13.64 16.41
CA GLU A 399 -26.81 13.11 17.74
C GLU A 399 -28.09 12.77 18.50
N LEU A 400 -28.02 11.74 19.34
CA LEU A 400 -29.10 11.43 20.27
C LEU A 400 -29.23 12.57 21.29
N SER A 401 -30.45 12.86 21.74
CA SER A 401 -30.64 13.78 22.86
C SER A 401 -30.00 13.22 24.13
N GLN A 402 -29.62 14.10 25.07
CA GLN A 402 -28.82 13.74 26.25
C GLN A 402 -29.44 12.63 27.11
N GLU A 403 -30.77 12.47 27.07
CA GLU A 403 -31.51 11.45 27.81
C GLU A 403 -31.44 10.06 27.15
N TYR A 404 -31.05 10.00 25.88
CA TYR A 404 -31.04 8.77 25.09
C TYR A 404 -29.61 8.31 24.84
N ARG A 405 -29.40 7.01 24.95
CA ARG A 405 -28.15 6.35 24.56
C ARG A 405 -28.47 5.18 23.65
N ASN A 406 -27.57 4.90 22.71
CA ASN A 406 -27.68 3.70 21.92
C ASN A 406 -27.47 2.47 22.82
N ARG A 407 -28.53 1.71 23.04
CA ARG A 407 -28.52 0.51 23.90
C ARG A 407 -27.76 -0.66 23.27
N PHE A 408 -27.70 -0.73 21.93
CA PHE A 408 -27.11 -1.86 21.22
C PHE A 408 -26.05 -1.36 20.25
N LEU A 409 -24.80 -1.79 20.45
CA LEU A 409 -23.72 -1.40 19.56
C LEU A 409 -23.82 -2.15 18.22
N ARG A 410 -24.31 -3.40 18.25
CA ARG A 410 -24.40 -4.28 17.08
C ARG A 410 -25.84 -4.66 16.75
N VAL A 411 -26.13 -4.78 15.45
CA VAL A 411 -27.46 -5.18 14.94
C VAL A 411 -27.87 -6.57 15.45
N GLY A 412 -26.92 -7.50 15.61
CA GLY A 412 -27.19 -8.83 16.17
C GLY A 412 -27.80 -8.75 17.58
N GLU A 413 -27.21 -7.95 18.47
CA GLU A 413 -27.68 -7.74 19.84
C GLU A 413 -29.09 -7.14 19.86
N LEU A 414 -29.36 -6.18 18.96
CA LEU A 414 -30.70 -5.62 18.78
C LEU A 414 -31.70 -6.70 18.34
N THR A 415 -31.35 -7.53 17.35
CA THR A 415 -32.27 -8.58 16.86
C THR A 415 -32.56 -9.65 17.91
N GLU A 416 -31.58 -10.01 18.72
CA GLU A 416 -31.75 -10.96 19.82
C GLU A 416 -32.68 -10.38 20.88
N PHE A 417 -32.42 -9.14 21.32
CA PHE A 417 -33.30 -8.42 22.23
C PHE A 417 -34.74 -8.30 21.71
N MET A 418 -34.92 -8.02 20.42
CA MET A 418 -36.24 -7.97 19.80
C MET A 418 -36.94 -9.32 19.86
N LYS A 419 -36.24 -10.44 19.56
CA LYS A 419 -36.80 -11.79 19.66
C LYS A 419 -37.22 -12.14 21.08
N GLU A 420 -36.35 -11.87 22.06
CA GLU A 420 -36.67 -12.08 23.48
C GLU A 420 -37.93 -11.30 23.87
N ARG A 421 -38.02 -10.04 23.44
CA ARG A 421 -39.19 -9.19 23.73
C ARG A 421 -40.46 -9.72 23.08
N GLU A 422 -40.40 -10.25 21.85
CA GLU A 422 -41.56 -10.86 21.20
C GLU A 422 -41.99 -12.16 21.89
N VAL A 423 -41.04 -12.99 22.36
CA VAL A 423 -41.36 -14.18 23.15
C VAL A 423 -42.03 -13.80 24.47
N VAL A 424 -41.48 -12.82 25.19
CA VAL A 424 -42.08 -12.31 26.43
C VAL A 424 -43.48 -11.76 26.16
N LYS A 425 -43.66 -10.93 25.13
CA LYS A 425 -44.98 -10.41 24.72
C LYS A 425 -45.98 -11.51 24.43
N PHE A 426 -45.57 -12.54 23.69
CA PHE A 426 -46.41 -13.69 23.36
C PHE A 426 -46.93 -14.39 24.62
N TRP A 427 -46.04 -14.72 25.57
CA TRP A 427 -46.43 -15.34 26.83
C TRP A 427 -47.26 -14.43 27.73
N THR A 428 -46.94 -13.13 27.79
CA THR A 428 -47.75 -12.17 28.55
C THR A 428 -49.15 -12.02 27.97
N ASN A 429 -49.30 -12.04 26.64
CA ASN A 429 -50.61 -11.98 25.99
C ASN A 429 -51.43 -13.24 26.27
N ILE A 430 -50.82 -14.43 26.23
CA ILE A 430 -51.48 -15.69 26.63
C ILE A 430 -51.95 -15.59 28.09
N LEU A 431 -51.10 -15.13 29.00
CA LEU A 431 -51.46 -14.98 30.42
C LEU A 431 -52.63 -14.01 30.60
N ILE A 432 -52.62 -12.87 29.91
CA ILE A 432 -53.71 -11.89 29.95
C ILE A 432 -55.01 -12.51 29.43
N VAL A 433 -54.98 -13.27 28.33
CA VAL A 433 -56.16 -13.96 27.80
C VAL A 433 -56.70 -14.99 28.81
N ILE A 434 -55.82 -15.76 29.45
CA ILE A 434 -56.21 -16.72 30.50
C ILE A 434 -56.86 -16.00 31.68
N LEU A 435 -56.28 -14.88 32.14
CA LEU A 435 -56.85 -14.08 33.23
C LEU A 435 -58.22 -13.50 32.88
N VAL A 436 -58.39 -13.00 31.66
CA VAL A 436 -59.68 -12.49 31.15
C VAL A 436 -60.71 -13.61 31.07
N LEU A 437 -60.35 -14.78 30.56
CA LEU A 437 -61.25 -15.95 30.51
C LEU A 437 -61.61 -16.43 31.92
N ALA A 438 -60.65 -16.50 32.84
CA ALA A 438 -60.90 -16.88 34.23
C ALA A 438 -61.84 -15.89 34.92
N ALA A 439 -61.65 -14.59 34.73
CA ALA A 439 -62.56 -13.56 35.23
C ALA A 439 -63.96 -13.69 34.62
N PHE A 440 -64.05 -13.89 33.29
CA PHE A 440 -65.31 -14.08 32.60
C PHE A 440 -66.08 -15.30 33.12
N PHE A 441 -65.43 -16.46 33.27
CA PHE A 441 -66.06 -17.67 33.78
C PHE A 441 -66.39 -17.60 35.28
N SER A 442 -65.66 -16.81 36.06
CA SER A 442 -66.00 -16.51 37.45
C SER A 442 -67.30 -15.70 37.55
N ILE A 443 -67.50 -14.72 36.65
CA ILE A 443 -68.71 -13.90 36.60
C ILE A 443 -69.89 -14.67 35.98
N PHE A 444 -69.64 -15.51 34.98
CA PHE A 444 -70.65 -16.28 34.23
C PHE A 444 -70.43 -17.80 34.33
N PRO A 445 -70.57 -18.40 35.53
CA PRO A 445 -70.30 -19.83 35.72
C PRO A 445 -71.27 -20.73 34.92
N GLY A 446 -72.49 -20.26 34.64
CA GLY A 446 -73.45 -21.01 33.82
C GLY A 446 -72.97 -21.27 32.38
N VAL A 447 -72.25 -20.33 31.79
CA VAL A 447 -71.65 -20.49 30.46
C VAL A 447 -70.49 -21.50 30.49
N PHE A 448 -69.71 -21.48 31.56
CA PHE A 448 -68.65 -22.46 31.80
C PHE A 448 -69.22 -23.88 31.92
N PHE A 449 -70.25 -24.08 32.74
CA PHE A 449 -70.90 -25.39 32.88
C PHE A 449 -71.53 -25.89 31.58
N TYR A 450 -72.14 -24.99 30.78
CA TYR A 450 -72.66 -25.32 29.46
C TYR A 450 -71.55 -25.78 28.50
N LEU A 451 -70.43 -25.05 28.44
CA LEU A 451 -69.26 -25.43 27.62
C LEU A 451 -68.67 -26.78 28.05
N VAL A 452 -68.55 -27.05 29.35
CA VAL A 452 -68.08 -28.35 29.86
C VAL A 452 -69.05 -29.47 29.46
N GLN A 453 -70.36 -29.23 29.49
CA GLN A 453 -71.35 -30.22 29.04
C GLN A 453 -71.30 -30.51 27.53
N VAL A 454 -70.92 -29.53 26.71
CA VAL A 454 -70.76 -29.68 25.25
C VAL A 454 -69.44 -30.35 24.91
N LEU A 455 -68.34 -30.00 25.60
CA LEU A 455 -66.99 -30.49 25.30
C LEU A 455 -66.66 -31.84 25.94
N CYS A 456 -67.32 -32.23 27.04
CA CYS A 456 -67.18 -33.56 27.67
C CYS A 456 -68.42 -34.44 27.38
N PRO A 457 -68.44 -35.24 26.30
CA PRO A 457 -69.57 -36.12 25.97
C PRO A 457 -69.74 -37.30 26.95
N LEU A 458 -68.83 -37.49 27.91
CA LEU A 458 -68.83 -38.61 28.86
C LEU A 458 -70.04 -38.63 29.82
N ARG A 459 -70.80 -37.54 29.95
CA ARG A 459 -72.05 -37.54 30.73
C ARG A 459 -73.27 -38.10 29.97
N ARG A 460 -73.23 -38.18 28.64
CA ARG A 460 -74.32 -38.82 27.85
C ARG A 460 -74.27 -40.35 27.87
N LEU A 461 -73.12 -40.95 28.18
CA LEU A 461 -72.97 -42.41 28.27
C LEU A 461 -73.51 -43.01 29.58
N PHE A 462 -73.58 -42.23 30.66
CA PHE A 462 -74.06 -42.73 31.96
C PHE A 462 -75.58 -42.69 32.17
N SER A 463 -76.34 -42.00 31.30
CA SER A 463 -77.81 -42.00 31.43
C SER A 463 -78.50 -43.18 30.75
N PHE A 464 -77.81 -43.92 29.86
CA PHE A 464 -78.36 -45.08 29.16
C PHE A 464 -78.35 -46.38 29.99
N PHE A 465 -77.56 -46.46 31.06
CA PHE A 465 -77.44 -47.67 31.89
C PHE A 465 -78.43 -47.76 33.07
N LYS A 466 -79.35 -46.79 33.22
CA LYS A 466 -80.28 -46.75 34.37
C LYS A 466 -81.70 -47.28 34.06
N GLU A 467 -81.98 -47.72 32.83
CA GLU A 467 -83.33 -48.14 32.42
C GLU A 467 -83.55 -49.66 32.29
N THR A 468 -82.55 -50.52 32.53
CA THR A 468 -82.71 -51.98 32.41
C THR A 468 -82.37 -52.70 33.72
N ALA A 469 -83.31 -52.74 34.66
CA ALA A 469 -83.32 -53.74 35.73
C ALA A 469 -84.78 -54.12 36.06
N PRO A 470 -85.23 -55.36 35.75
CA PRO A 470 -86.60 -55.80 35.99
C PRO A 470 -86.87 -56.15 37.47
N ARG A 471 -88.10 -55.86 37.90
CA ARG A 471 -88.67 -56.18 39.22
C ARG A 471 -88.75 -57.70 39.44
N LEU A 472 -88.20 -58.19 40.54
CA LEU A 472 -88.46 -59.51 41.10
C LEU A 472 -89.82 -59.53 41.82
N VAL A 473 -90.69 -60.47 41.42
CA VAL A 473 -91.96 -60.80 42.09
C VAL A 473 -91.73 -62.06 42.93
N HIS A 474 -92.20 -61.99 44.18
CA HIS A 474 -92.26 -63.04 45.19
C HIS A 474 -92.97 -64.32 44.72
N VAL A 475 -92.44 -65.49 45.09
CA VAL A 475 -93.10 -66.53 45.93
C VAL A 475 -92.03 -67.21 46.75
#